data_AF-F2I335-F1
#
_entry.id   AF-F2I335-F1
#
_cell.length_a   1.000
_cell.length_b   1.000
_cell.length_c   1.000
_cell.angle_alpha   90.00
_cell.angle_beta   90.00
_cell.angle_gamma   90.00
#
_symmetry.space_group_name_H-M   'P 1'
#
loop_
_entity.id
_entity.type
_entity.pdbx_description
1 polymer ?
#
loop_
_entity_poly.entity_id
_entity_poly.type
_entity_poly.pdbx_seq_one_letter_code
_entity_poly.pdbx_strand_id
1 'polypeptide(L)'
;MELKKPSKIKIPKQARSQKKVDQILQSDLRELSEQSKGQLPSMRKILKKLSISHSRFYDYFPSINTLYNKFFLRMANERILHQKKIIEDHPNDETVQQLMKKLTSYSFERFNEKPFRLSLVKKLYKIFDKSNDNQELEKLFDVLTAPHLKAAARDKTNTFKKMDELEFRDSIRAHAYYVKQSFFEDNNFAGSKEHQQKCYEMAVKLFAS
;
A
#
# COMPACT_ATOMS: atom_id res chain seq x y z
N MET A 1 16.24 30.69 2.99
CA MET A 1 16.13 29.27 3.41
C MET A 1 16.00 28.44 2.13
N GLU A 2 17.11 27.88 1.64
CA GLU A 2 17.13 27.21 0.34
C GLU A 2 16.44 25.84 0.39
N LEU A 3 15.47 25.63 -0.51
CA LEU A 3 14.80 24.35 -0.71
C LEU A 3 15.80 23.35 -1.32
N LYS A 4 16.23 22.36 -0.54
CA LYS A 4 17.03 21.23 -1.05
C LYS A 4 16.21 20.50 -2.13
N LYS A 5 16.74 20.48 -3.36
CA LYS A 5 16.19 19.70 -4.48
C LYS A 5 16.01 18.23 -4.07
N PRO A 6 14.92 17.56 -4.50
CA PRO A 6 14.74 16.14 -4.24
C PRO A 6 15.90 15.36 -4.84
N SER A 7 16.57 14.55 -4.01
CA SER A 7 17.68 13.72 -4.46
C SER A 7 17.16 12.69 -5.47
N LYS A 8 17.41 12.93 -6.76
CA LYS A 8 17.11 11.95 -7.82
C LYS A 8 17.85 10.65 -7.49
N ILE A 9 17.07 9.59 -7.32
CA ILE A 9 17.57 8.22 -7.10
C ILE A 9 18.43 7.83 -8.30
N LYS A 10 19.66 7.36 -8.07
CA LYS A 10 20.43 6.65 -9.10
C LYS A 10 19.73 5.32 -9.35
N ILE A 11 18.95 5.24 -10.43
CA ILE A 11 18.42 3.97 -10.93
C ILE A 11 19.64 3.15 -11.37
N PRO A 12 19.89 1.97 -10.78
CA PRO A 12 21.06 1.20 -11.12
C PRO A 12 20.98 0.74 -12.58
N LYS A 13 21.94 1.15 -13.42
CA LYS A 13 21.97 0.79 -14.86
C LYS A 13 22.21 -0.71 -15.11
N GLN A 14 22.56 -1.49 -14.08
CA GLN A 14 22.92 -2.90 -14.21
C GLN A 14 21.85 -3.81 -13.58
N ALA A 15 21.46 -4.87 -14.30
CA ALA A 15 20.45 -5.85 -13.85
C ALA A 15 20.81 -6.52 -12.50
N ARG A 16 22.11 -6.72 -12.23
CA ARG A 16 22.60 -7.32 -10.97
C ARG A 16 22.31 -6.45 -9.75
N SER A 17 22.42 -5.14 -9.88
CA SER A 17 22.11 -4.19 -8.80
C SER A 17 20.61 -4.09 -8.53
N GLN A 18 19.77 -4.15 -9.57
CA GLN A 18 18.31 -4.16 -9.41
C GLN A 18 17.84 -5.45 -8.71
N LYS A 19 18.36 -6.61 -9.11
CA LYS A 19 18.09 -7.90 -8.45
C LYS A 19 18.44 -7.86 -6.95
N LYS A 20 19.53 -7.20 -6.58
CA LYS A 20 19.92 -7.04 -5.16
C LYS A 20 18.95 -6.12 -4.40
N VAL A 21 18.49 -5.02 -5.00
CA VAL A 21 17.44 -4.16 -4.44
C VAL A 21 16.14 -4.93 -4.25
N ASP A 22 15.74 -5.71 -5.24
CA ASP A 22 14.51 -6.50 -5.18
C ASP A 22 14.57 -7.59 -4.10
N GLN A 23 15.71 -8.28 -3.95
CA GLN A 23 15.92 -9.24 -2.87
C GLN A 23 15.78 -8.59 -1.49
N ILE A 24 16.39 -7.42 -1.29
CA ILE A 24 16.30 -6.64 -0.04
C ILE A 24 14.84 -6.34 0.31
N LEU A 25 14.06 -5.90 -0.69
CA LEU A 25 12.67 -5.51 -0.51
C LEU A 25 11.71 -6.72 -0.36
N GLN A 26 12.06 -7.89 -0.91
CA GLN A 26 11.21 -9.09 -0.93
C GLN A 26 11.32 -9.92 0.34
N SER A 27 12.50 -10.48 0.61
CA SER A 27 12.69 -11.49 1.65
C SER A 27 13.28 -10.86 2.91
N ASP A 28 14.30 -10.03 2.74
CA ASP A 28 15.19 -9.70 3.84
C ASP A 28 14.54 -8.75 4.84
N LEU A 29 13.81 -7.73 4.36
CA LEU A 29 13.09 -6.82 5.25
C LEU A 29 11.91 -7.49 5.97
N ARG A 30 11.20 -8.41 5.33
CA ARG A 30 10.09 -9.14 5.96
C ARG A 30 10.61 -10.04 7.07
N GLU A 31 11.61 -10.84 6.78
CA GLU A 31 12.27 -11.73 7.74
C GLU A 31 12.89 -10.94 8.90
N LEU A 32 13.56 -9.83 8.61
CA LEU A 32 14.14 -8.98 9.64
C LEU A 32 13.07 -8.31 10.53
N SER A 33 11.90 -7.98 9.98
CA SER A 33 10.75 -7.50 10.75
C SER A 33 10.13 -8.59 11.61
N GLU A 34 10.07 -9.84 11.14
CA GLU A 34 9.68 -11.01 11.96
C GLU A 34 10.61 -11.18 13.16
N GLN A 35 11.91 -11.24 12.90
CA GLN A 35 12.95 -11.37 13.94
C GLN A 35 12.94 -10.18 14.92
N SER A 36 12.50 -9.02 14.47
CA SER A 36 12.37 -7.81 15.30
C SER A 36 10.98 -7.68 15.94
N LYS A 37 10.21 -8.77 16.05
CA LYS A 37 8.88 -8.83 16.69
C LYS A 37 7.88 -7.81 16.11
N GLY A 38 7.93 -7.57 14.80
CA GLY A 38 7.08 -6.59 14.12
C GLY A 38 7.58 -5.15 14.24
N GLN A 39 8.89 -4.95 14.45
CA GLN A 39 9.52 -3.62 14.38
C GLN A 39 10.30 -3.46 13.06
N LEU A 40 10.56 -2.21 12.68
CA LEU A 40 11.47 -1.91 11.57
C LEU A 40 12.91 -2.28 11.95
N PRO A 41 13.63 -3.04 11.12
CA PRO A 41 14.98 -3.47 11.43
C PRO A 41 15.99 -2.34 11.36
N SER A 42 16.88 -2.21 12.35
CA SER A 42 17.89 -1.15 12.33
C SER A 42 18.86 -1.27 11.15
N MET A 43 19.50 -0.15 10.77
CA MET A 43 20.54 -0.12 9.73
C MET A 43 21.58 -1.22 9.96
N ARG A 44 22.08 -1.38 11.19
CA ARG A 44 23.07 -2.41 11.55
C ARG A 44 22.57 -3.82 11.22
N LYS A 45 21.31 -4.15 11.53
CA LYS A 45 20.72 -5.46 11.20
C LYS A 45 20.61 -5.67 9.70
N ILE A 46 20.16 -4.63 8.98
CA ILE A 46 20.04 -4.65 7.51
C ILE A 46 21.42 -4.89 6.87
N LEU A 47 22.43 -4.09 7.21
CA LEU A 47 23.78 -4.24 6.66
C LEU A 47 24.39 -5.62 6.93
N LYS A 48 24.18 -6.15 8.15
CA LYS A 48 24.63 -7.50 8.52
C LYS A 48 23.95 -8.58 7.67
N LYS A 49 22.62 -8.52 7.52
CA LYS A 49 21.85 -9.48 6.70
C LYS A 49 22.28 -9.46 5.23
N LEU A 50 22.55 -8.26 4.71
CA LEU A 50 22.90 -8.05 3.30
C LEU A 50 24.39 -8.24 2.99
N SER A 51 25.23 -8.40 4.02
CA SER A 51 26.68 -8.45 3.90
C SER A 51 27.24 -7.28 3.06
N ILE A 52 26.79 -6.06 3.36
CA ILE A 52 27.26 -4.83 2.71
C ILE A 52 27.78 -3.81 3.73
N SER A 53 28.72 -2.97 3.30
CA SER A 53 29.19 -1.84 4.11
C SER A 53 28.17 -0.70 4.14
N HIS A 54 28.31 0.19 5.11
CA HIS A 54 27.54 1.43 5.19
C HIS A 54 27.64 2.26 3.91
N SER A 55 28.85 2.46 3.38
CA SER A 55 29.05 3.22 2.12
C SER A 55 28.27 2.60 0.97
N ARG A 56 28.36 1.27 0.82
CA ARG A 56 27.71 0.53 -0.25
C ARG A 56 26.18 0.56 -0.16
N PHE A 57 25.61 0.75 1.03
CA PHE A 57 24.17 0.94 1.20
C PHE A 57 23.70 2.24 0.54
N TYR A 58 24.45 3.32 0.72
CA TYR A 58 24.09 4.64 0.19
C TYR A 58 24.17 4.73 -1.34
N ASP A 59 24.89 3.81 -1.99
CA ASP A 59 24.84 3.64 -3.45
C ASP A 59 23.45 3.24 -3.94
N TYR A 60 22.66 2.55 -3.12
CA TYR A 60 21.31 2.07 -3.46
C TYR A 60 20.20 2.92 -2.82
N PHE A 61 20.39 3.32 -1.57
CA PHE A 61 19.38 4.03 -0.78
C PHE A 61 20.03 5.23 -0.08
N PRO A 62 19.72 6.47 -0.49
CA PRO A 62 20.27 7.68 0.13
C PRO A 62 20.02 7.79 1.65
N SER A 63 18.99 7.11 2.14
CA SER A 63 18.70 7.00 3.56
C SER A 63 18.00 5.68 3.88
N ILE A 64 17.98 5.29 5.16
CA ILE A 64 17.16 4.17 5.62
C ILE A 64 15.67 4.41 5.41
N ASN A 65 15.21 5.67 5.49
CA ASN A 65 13.82 6.02 5.22
C ASN A 65 13.46 5.78 3.74
N THR A 66 14.37 6.03 2.81
CA THR A 66 14.17 5.71 1.39
C THR A 66 13.96 4.21 1.17
N LEU A 67 14.71 3.38 1.90
CA LEU A 67 14.49 1.93 1.89
C LEU A 67 13.10 1.57 2.43
N TYR A 68 12.70 2.15 3.57
CA TYR A 68 11.38 1.90 4.16
C TYR A 68 10.22 2.38 3.29
N ASN A 69 10.35 3.52 2.60
CA ASN A 69 9.33 4.00 1.65
C ASN A 69 9.18 3.04 0.47
N LYS A 70 10.29 2.58 -0.10
CA LYS A 70 10.25 1.58 -1.19
C LYS A 70 9.64 0.26 -0.72
N PHE A 71 9.95 -0.16 0.50
CA PHE A 71 9.33 -1.33 1.12
C PHE A 71 7.82 -1.14 1.30
N PHE A 72 7.39 0.01 1.81
CA PHE A 72 5.98 0.36 1.94
C PHE A 72 5.23 0.35 0.60
N LEU A 73 5.76 1.05 -0.42
CA LEU A 73 5.15 1.09 -1.76
C LEU A 73 5.03 -0.30 -2.38
N ARG A 74 6.05 -1.15 -2.20
CA ARG A 74 6.01 -2.54 -2.65
C ARG A 74 4.87 -3.31 -2.00
N MET A 75 4.72 -3.22 -0.68
CA MET A 75 3.64 -3.89 0.04
C MET A 75 2.26 -3.37 -0.38
N ALA A 76 2.13 -2.06 -0.60
CA ALA A 76 0.92 -1.47 -1.12
C ALA A 76 0.60 -2.03 -2.52
N ASN A 77 1.59 -2.12 -3.40
CA ASN A 77 1.43 -2.68 -4.74
C ASN A 77 0.99 -4.15 -4.70
N GLU A 78 1.62 -4.99 -3.87
CA GLU A 78 1.22 -6.40 -3.71
C GLU A 78 -0.24 -6.53 -3.25
N ARG A 79 -0.66 -5.73 -2.27
CA ARG A 79 -2.06 -5.69 -1.82
C ARG A 79 -3.00 -5.26 -2.95
N ILE A 80 -2.64 -4.21 -3.68
CA ILE A 80 -3.45 -3.65 -4.78
C ILE A 80 -3.58 -4.65 -5.93
N LEU A 81 -2.50 -5.35 -6.29
CA LEU A 81 -2.57 -6.40 -7.32
C LEU A 81 -3.49 -7.55 -6.92
N HIS A 82 -3.53 -7.91 -5.64
CA HIS A 82 -4.49 -8.89 -5.15
C HIS A 82 -5.93 -8.36 -5.15
N GLN A 83 -6.14 -7.11 -4.75
CA GLN A 83 -7.44 -6.44 -4.83
C GLN A 83 -7.97 -6.37 -6.27
N LYS A 84 -7.08 -6.08 -7.23
CA LYS A 84 -7.39 -6.14 -8.67
C LYS A 84 -7.98 -7.51 -9.04
N LYS A 85 -7.33 -8.59 -8.60
CA LYS A 85 -7.83 -9.95 -8.84
C LYS A 85 -9.20 -10.19 -8.21
N ILE A 86 -9.42 -9.74 -6.96
CA ILE A 86 -10.73 -9.83 -6.29
C ILE A 86 -11.83 -9.15 -7.14
N ILE A 87 -11.55 -8.00 -7.75
CA ILE A 87 -12.51 -7.27 -8.60
C ILE A 87 -12.72 -8.00 -9.92
N GLU A 88 -11.65 -8.45 -10.57
CA GLU A 88 -11.72 -9.17 -11.84
C GLU A 88 -12.49 -10.49 -11.71
N ASP A 89 -12.37 -11.17 -10.57
CA ASP A 89 -13.05 -12.43 -10.24
C ASP A 89 -14.45 -12.20 -9.61
N HIS A 90 -14.88 -10.94 -9.40
CA HIS A 90 -16.17 -10.64 -8.76
C HIS A 90 -17.36 -11.15 -9.61
N PRO A 91 -18.22 -12.03 -9.06
CA PRO A 91 -19.37 -12.57 -9.78
C PRO A 91 -20.36 -11.48 -10.20
N ASN A 92 -21.05 -11.68 -11.33
CA ASN A 92 -22.02 -10.69 -11.84
C ASN A 92 -23.37 -10.71 -11.13
N ASP A 93 -23.63 -11.72 -10.31
CA ASP A 93 -24.81 -11.90 -9.48
C ASP A 93 -24.56 -11.52 -8.01
N GLU A 94 -23.34 -11.10 -7.66
CA GLU A 94 -23.02 -10.52 -6.36
C GLU A 94 -23.03 -8.99 -6.41
N THR A 95 -23.53 -8.38 -5.34
CA THR A 95 -23.66 -6.93 -5.18
C THR A 95 -22.32 -6.21 -4.99
N VAL A 96 -22.28 -4.91 -5.28
CA VAL A 96 -21.10 -4.07 -5.02
C VAL A 96 -20.77 -3.98 -3.53
N GLN A 97 -21.76 -4.08 -2.64
CA GLN A 97 -21.57 -4.13 -1.20
C GLN A 97 -20.75 -5.37 -0.80
N GLN A 98 -21.02 -6.53 -1.41
CA GLN A 98 -20.23 -7.73 -1.20
C GLN A 98 -18.79 -7.55 -1.71
N LEU A 99 -18.59 -6.93 -2.87
CA LEU A 99 -17.26 -6.59 -3.38
C LEU A 99 -16.50 -5.66 -2.42
N MET A 100 -17.11 -4.54 -2.01
CA MET A 100 -16.49 -3.57 -1.12
C MET A 100 -16.14 -4.19 0.24
N LYS A 101 -16.97 -5.12 0.74
CA LYS A 101 -16.68 -5.88 1.95
C LYS A 101 -15.46 -6.78 1.79
N LYS A 102 -15.34 -7.50 0.66
CA LYS A 102 -14.16 -8.35 0.33
C LYS A 102 -12.89 -7.49 0.26
N LEU A 103 -12.92 -6.37 -0.46
CA LEU A 103 -11.77 -5.48 -0.63
C LEU A 103 -11.31 -4.81 0.67
N THR A 104 -12.27 -4.34 1.47
CA THR A 104 -11.98 -3.71 2.76
C THR A 104 -11.45 -4.74 3.75
N SER A 105 -12.10 -5.89 3.88
CA SER A 105 -11.66 -6.96 4.78
C SER A 105 -10.24 -7.42 4.45
N TYR A 106 -9.96 -7.68 3.16
CA TYR A 106 -8.62 -8.06 2.72
C TYR A 106 -7.55 -7.03 3.13
N SER A 107 -7.83 -5.73 2.96
CA SER A 107 -6.87 -4.68 3.37
C SER A 107 -6.55 -4.72 4.87
N PHE A 108 -7.59 -4.88 5.69
CA PHE A 108 -7.47 -4.87 7.16
C PHE A 108 -6.88 -6.17 7.72
N GLU A 109 -7.13 -7.31 7.07
CA GLU A 109 -6.42 -8.56 7.34
C GLU A 109 -4.92 -8.37 7.09
N ARG A 110 -4.54 -7.80 5.94
CA ARG A 110 -3.12 -7.54 5.61
C ARG A 110 -2.45 -6.51 6.53
N PHE A 111 -3.20 -5.60 7.15
CA PHE A 111 -2.66 -4.68 8.15
C PHE A 111 -2.39 -5.33 9.52
N ASN A 112 -2.97 -6.51 9.77
CA ASN A 112 -2.89 -7.23 11.04
C ASN A 112 -2.17 -8.59 10.92
N GLU A 113 -1.87 -9.05 9.71
CA GLU A 113 -1.19 -10.32 9.45
C GLU A 113 0.29 -10.27 9.82
N LYS A 114 0.82 -11.36 10.41
CA LYS A 114 2.26 -11.47 10.68
C LYS A 114 3.07 -11.46 9.36
N PRO A 115 4.24 -10.81 9.30
CA PRO A 115 4.89 -10.02 10.37
C PRO A 115 4.36 -8.62 10.63
N PHE A 116 3.46 -8.15 9.78
CA PHE A 116 2.91 -6.80 9.76
C PHE A 116 1.93 -6.63 10.90
N ARG A 117 2.48 -6.47 12.10
CA ARG A 117 1.71 -5.96 13.22
C ARG A 117 1.27 -4.54 12.88
N LEU A 118 0.08 -4.18 13.35
CA LEU A 118 -0.47 -2.84 13.18
C LEU A 118 0.50 -1.71 13.55
N SER A 119 1.33 -1.90 14.57
CA SER A 119 2.37 -0.95 14.98
C SER A 119 3.44 -0.71 13.89
N LEU A 120 3.82 -1.75 13.15
CA LEU A 120 4.74 -1.64 12.01
C LEU A 120 4.10 -0.84 10.89
N VAL A 121 2.84 -1.15 10.58
CA VAL A 121 2.06 -0.48 9.54
C VAL A 121 1.91 1.01 9.86
N LYS A 122 1.50 1.36 11.09
CA LYS A 122 1.43 2.76 11.58
C LYS A 122 2.78 3.48 11.39
N LYS A 123 3.89 2.84 11.77
CA LYS A 123 5.22 3.43 11.64
C LYS A 123 5.62 3.67 10.18
N LEU A 124 5.32 2.73 9.28
CA LEU A 124 5.61 2.87 7.86
C LEU A 124 4.78 3.99 7.22
N TYR A 125 3.49 4.10 7.55
CA TYR A 125 2.67 5.23 7.12
C TYR A 125 3.26 6.58 7.59
N LYS A 126 3.67 6.71 8.87
CA LYS A 126 4.31 7.93 9.37
C LYS A 126 5.64 8.28 8.69
N ILE A 127 6.43 7.28 8.29
CA ILE A 127 7.67 7.51 7.54
C ILE A 127 7.35 7.95 6.11
N PHE A 128 6.36 7.32 5.49
CA PHE A 128 5.92 7.61 4.14
C PHE A 128 5.25 8.98 4.02
N ASP A 129 4.47 9.40 5.01
CA ASP A 129 3.81 10.72 5.04
C ASP A 129 4.81 11.88 4.98
N LYS A 130 5.98 11.69 5.58
CA LYS A 130 7.10 12.66 5.53
C LYS A 130 7.86 12.65 4.20
N SER A 131 7.44 11.81 3.26
CA SER A 131 8.05 11.71 1.94
C SER A 131 7.22 12.43 0.89
N ASN A 132 7.86 12.86 -0.19
CA ASN A 132 7.16 13.45 -1.34
C ASN A 132 6.64 12.37 -2.32
N ASP A 133 6.46 11.13 -1.86
CA ASP A 133 6.13 9.98 -2.71
C ASP A 133 4.61 9.71 -2.81
N ASN A 134 3.75 10.59 -2.30
CA ASN A 134 2.29 10.41 -2.32
C ASN A 134 1.71 10.15 -3.72
N GLN A 135 2.25 10.81 -4.75
CA GLN A 135 1.86 10.58 -6.14
C GLN A 135 2.14 9.15 -6.62
N GLU A 136 3.22 8.53 -6.15
CA GLU A 136 3.53 7.14 -6.51
C GLU A 136 2.52 6.18 -5.89
N LEU A 137 2.09 6.44 -4.66
CA LEU A 137 1.04 5.66 -4.02
C LEU A 137 -0.32 5.81 -4.73
N GLU A 138 -0.68 7.01 -5.16
CA GLU A 138 -1.92 7.26 -5.91
C GLU A 138 -1.96 6.50 -7.25
N LYS A 139 -0.85 6.52 -8.01
CA LYS A 139 -0.73 5.75 -9.26
C LYS A 139 -0.95 4.26 -9.06
N LEU A 140 -0.56 3.71 -7.91
CA LEU A 140 -0.85 2.32 -7.61
C LEU A 140 -2.35 2.08 -7.51
N PHE A 141 -3.12 2.98 -6.91
CA PHE A 141 -4.57 2.81 -6.79
C PHE A 141 -5.31 2.95 -8.14
N ASP A 142 -4.81 3.80 -9.04
CA ASP A 142 -5.42 4.01 -10.37
C ASP A 142 -5.53 2.71 -11.19
N VAL A 143 -4.68 1.71 -10.94
CA VAL A 143 -4.72 0.42 -11.65
C VAL A 143 -6.02 -0.36 -11.38
N LEU A 144 -6.78 0.03 -10.35
CA LEU A 144 -8.05 -0.58 -9.98
C LEU A 144 -9.23 -0.01 -10.77
N THR A 145 -9.09 1.16 -11.43
CA THR A 145 -10.21 1.83 -12.12
C THR A 145 -10.81 0.97 -13.22
N ALA A 146 -9.98 0.50 -14.17
CA ALA A 146 -10.46 -0.33 -15.27
C ALA A 146 -11.11 -1.66 -14.83
N PRO A 147 -10.54 -2.41 -13.85
CA PRO A 147 -11.21 -3.56 -13.24
C PRO A 147 -12.60 -3.24 -12.67
N HIS A 148 -12.76 -2.13 -11.93
CA HIS A 148 -14.05 -1.75 -11.38
C HIS A 148 -15.08 -1.43 -12.45
N LEU A 149 -14.69 -0.66 -13.48
CA LEU A 149 -15.57 -0.36 -14.62
C LEU A 149 -16.04 -1.63 -15.32
N LYS A 150 -15.13 -2.60 -15.53
CA LYS A 150 -15.50 -3.90 -16.12
C LYS A 150 -16.44 -4.71 -15.22
N ALA A 151 -16.24 -4.68 -13.91
CA ALA A 151 -17.14 -5.32 -12.95
C ALA A 151 -18.52 -4.68 -12.93
N ALA A 152 -18.60 -3.34 -12.94
CA ALA A 152 -19.85 -2.60 -13.01
C ALA A 152 -20.61 -2.84 -14.32
N ALA A 153 -19.90 -2.90 -15.46
CA ALA A 153 -20.51 -3.10 -16.77
C ALA A 153 -21.19 -4.46 -16.94
N ARG A 154 -20.79 -5.46 -16.16
CA ARG A 154 -21.38 -6.81 -16.19
C ARG A 154 -22.34 -7.07 -15.04
N ASP A 155 -22.56 -6.11 -14.14
CA ASP A 155 -23.40 -6.25 -12.96
C ASP A 155 -24.86 -6.56 -13.34
N LYS A 156 -25.41 -7.65 -12.79
CA LYS A 156 -26.82 -8.03 -12.95
C LYS A 156 -27.68 -7.60 -11.76
N THR A 157 -27.05 -7.20 -10.66
CA THR A 157 -27.75 -6.80 -9.43
C THR A 157 -28.20 -5.34 -9.46
N ASN A 158 -27.67 -4.54 -10.40
CA ASN A 158 -27.88 -3.10 -10.52
C ASN A 158 -27.55 -2.34 -9.22
N THR A 159 -26.53 -2.80 -8.49
CA THR A 159 -26.11 -2.18 -7.22
C THR A 159 -24.93 -1.25 -7.37
N PHE A 160 -24.19 -1.32 -8.49
CA PHE A 160 -23.14 -0.36 -8.78
C PHE A 160 -23.73 1.02 -9.11
N LYS A 161 -23.19 2.05 -8.47
CA LYS A 161 -23.42 3.44 -8.86
C LYS A 161 -22.91 3.67 -10.27
N LYS A 162 -23.73 4.33 -11.11
CA LYS A 162 -23.31 4.76 -12.44
C LYS A 162 -22.31 5.89 -12.30
N MET A 163 -21.08 5.65 -12.76
CA MET A 163 -19.97 6.58 -12.71
C MET A 163 -19.14 6.43 -13.98
N ASP A 164 -18.56 7.53 -14.45
CA ASP A 164 -17.55 7.49 -15.50
C ASP A 164 -16.17 7.07 -14.95
N GLU A 165 -15.16 6.99 -15.83
CA GLU A 165 -13.81 6.58 -15.45
C GLU A 165 -13.14 7.53 -14.45
N LEU A 166 -13.36 8.84 -14.58
CA LEU A 166 -12.77 9.85 -13.71
C LEU A 166 -13.42 9.78 -12.33
N GLU A 167 -14.75 9.69 -12.27
CA GLU A 167 -15.52 9.54 -11.03
C GLU A 167 -15.13 8.25 -10.29
N PHE A 168 -14.94 7.13 -10.99
CA PHE A 168 -14.47 5.88 -10.38
C PHE A 168 -13.07 6.04 -9.81
N ARG A 169 -12.13 6.60 -10.58
CA ARG A 169 -10.74 6.80 -10.13
C ARG A 169 -10.69 7.69 -8.90
N ASP A 170 -11.44 8.78 -8.91
CA ASP A 170 -11.47 9.74 -7.81
C ASP A 170 -12.13 9.12 -6.57
N SER A 171 -13.17 8.30 -6.74
CA SER A 171 -13.78 7.50 -5.66
C SER A 171 -12.81 6.48 -5.05
N ILE A 172 -12.02 5.79 -5.88
CA ILE A 172 -10.97 4.86 -5.41
C ILE A 172 -9.93 5.61 -4.57
N ARG A 173 -9.45 6.75 -5.06
CA ARG A 173 -8.48 7.59 -4.36
C ARG A 173 -9.06 8.15 -3.05
N ALA A 174 -10.32 8.60 -3.04
CA ALA A 174 -11.00 9.08 -1.85
C ALA A 174 -11.14 7.98 -0.78
N HIS A 175 -11.54 6.77 -1.17
CA HIS A 175 -11.59 5.63 -0.25
C HIS A 175 -10.19 5.28 0.28
N ALA A 176 -9.19 5.22 -0.60
CA ALA A 176 -7.80 4.97 -0.19
C ALA A 176 -7.28 6.04 0.79
N TYR A 177 -7.63 7.31 0.57
CA TYR A 177 -7.33 8.42 1.47
C TYR A 177 -7.97 8.22 2.84
N TYR A 178 -9.26 7.90 2.87
CA TYR A 178 -10.01 7.65 4.10
C TYR A 178 -9.39 6.50 4.92
N VAL A 179 -8.98 5.41 4.27
CA VAL A 179 -8.30 4.28 4.92
C VAL A 179 -6.95 4.70 5.52
N LYS A 180 -6.14 5.50 4.82
CA LYS A 180 -4.80 5.86 5.29
C LYS A 180 -4.80 6.98 6.35
N GLN A 181 -5.79 7.86 6.33
CA GLN A 181 -5.85 9.04 7.20
C GLN A 181 -5.74 8.69 8.69
N SER A 182 -6.49 7.69 9.16
CA SER A 182 -6.43 7.25 10.57
C SER A 182 -5.03 6.81 11.00
N PHE A 183 -4.20 6.29 10.09
CA PHE A 183 -2.82 5.91 10.37
C PHE A 183 -1.88 7.12 10.47
N PHE A 184 -2.14 8.18 9.70
CA PHE A 184 -1.34 9.42 9.71
C PHE A 184 -1.63 10.26 10.96
N GLU A 185 -2.89 10.33 11.38
CA GLU A 185 -3.35 11.06 12.57
C GLU A 185 -3.05 10.34 13.90
N ASP A 186 -2.40 9.16 13.84
CA ASP A 186 -2.11 8.30 14.99
C ASP A 186 -3.33 7.92 15.83
N ASN A 187 -4.49 7.78 15.17
CA ASN A 187 -5.71 7.50 15.89
C ASN A 187 -5.66 6.13 16.58
N ASN A 188 -6.19 6.04 17.80
CA ASN A 188 -6.19 4.82 18.61
C ASN A 188 -6.98 3.69 17.93
N PHE A 189 -8.03 4.01 17.18
CA PHE A 189 -8.82 3.01 16.47
C PHE A 189 -8.21 2.59 15.11
N ALA A 190 -7.15 3.24 14.61
CA ALA A 190 -6.59 2.95 13.30
C ALA A 190 -6.15 1.48 13.17
N GLY A 191 -6.78 0.76 12.23
CA GLY A 191 -6.55 -0.67 11.96
C GLY A 191 -7.42 -1.63 12.77
N SER A 192 -8.29 -1.11 13.63
CA SER A 192 -9.28 -1.89 14.38
C SER A 192 -10.45 -2.33 13.50
N LYS A 193 -11.32 -3.19 14.05
CA LYS A 193 -12.61 -3.55 13.42
C LYS A 193 -13.52 -2.33 13.23
N GLU A 194 -13.48 -1.37 14.15
CA GLU A 194 -14.23 -0.12 14.02
C GLU A 194 -13.73 0.71 12.82
N HIS A 195 -12.40 0.80 12.65
CA HIS A 195 -11.82 1.46 11.48
C HIS A 195 -12.24 0.76 10.18
N GLN A 196 -12.19 -0.58 10.17
CA GLN A 196 -12.62 -1.39 9.03
C GLN A 196 -14.08 -1.13 8.66
N GLN A 197 -14.96 -1.12 9.66
CA GLN A 197 -16.39 -0.89 9.46
C GLN A 197 -16.65 0.50 8.87
N LYS A 198 -16.02 1.55 9.41
CA LYS A 198 -16.14 2.92 8.87
C LYS A 198 -15.63 3.03 7.42
N CYS A 199 -14.52 2.35 7.10
CA CYS A 199 -14.00 2.33 5.72
C CYS A 199 -14.95 1.60 4.77
N TYR A 200 -15.52 0.47 5.21
CA TYR A 200 -16.51 -0.26 4.43
C TYR A 200 -17.76 0.60 4.16
N GLU A 201 -18.30 1.27 5.18
CA GLU A 201 -19.44 2.17 5.01
C GLU A 201 -19.15 3.31 4.02
N MET A 202 -17.94 3.88 4.09
CA MET A 202 -17.51 4.89 3.12
C MET A 202 -17.40 4.31 1.70
N ALA A 203 -16.85 3.10 1.55
CA ALA A 203 -16.78 2.44 0.26
C ALA A 203 -18.18 2.18 -0.32
N VAL A 204 -19.13 1.70 0.48
CA VAL A 204 -20.52 1.52 0.05
C VAL A 204 -21.12 2.85 -0.41
N LYS A 205 -20.93 3.95 0.32
CA LYS A 205 -21.43 5.28 -0.09
C LYS A 205 -20.84 5.78 -1.41
N LEU A 206 -19.59 5.44 -1.71
CA LEU A 206 -18.91 5.85 -2.93
C LEU A 206 -19.34 5.02 -4.14
N PHE A 207 -19.50 3.71 -3.97
CA PHE A 207 -19.62 2.77 -5.09
C PHE A 207 -21.02 2.17 -5.27
N ALA A 208 -21.88 2.19 -4.26
CA ALA A 208 -23.24 1.66 -4.35
C ALA A 208 -24.26 2.71 -4.78
N SER A 209 -25.25 2.26 -5.55
CA SER A 209 -26.44 3.02 -5.96
C SER A 209 -27.44 3.20 -4.81
#